data_AF-A0A5S5BUR0-F1
#
_entry.id   AF-A0A5S5BUR0-F1
#
_cell.length_a   1.000
_cell.length_b   1.000
_cell.length_c   1.000
_cell.angle_alpha   90.00
_cell.angle_beta   90.00
_cell.angle_gamma   90.00
#
_symmetry.space_group_name_H-M   'P 1'
#
loop_
_entity.id
_entity.type
_entity.pdbx_description
1 polymer ?
#
loop_
_entity_poly.entity_id
_entity_poly.type
_entity_poly.pdbx_seq_one_letter_code
_entity_poly.pdbx_strand_id
1 'polypeptide(L)'
;MSSRLKVKNVNMSMGAKSKRARVSDCCGHGHKDNAVAGIQEAGRELSNFFDKLQMEANAARLVRAIRCRSKRVIEDLLGPDCQVVCFFRQGRYSCVRIACVFGSCCDVRITFDICVSNGPCGPNLTFN
;
A
#
# COMPACT_ATOMS: atom_id res chain seq x y z
N MET A 1 -42.80 -58.88 -29.52
CA MET A 1 -42.23 -57.53 -29.67
C MET A 1 -42.84 -56.64 -28.60
N SER A 2 -42.05 -56.04 -27.71
CA SER A 2 -42.57 -55.09 -26.72
C SER A 2 -41.51 -54.05 -26.38
N SER A 3 -41.94 -52.79 -26.50
CA SER A 3 -41.17 -51.54 -26.50
C SER A 3 -40.81 -51.10 -25.07
N ARG A 4 -39.52 -50.85 -24.82
CA ARG A 4 -39.05 -50.29 -23.54
C ARG A 4 -39.12 -48.77 -23.56
N LEU A 5 -40.05 -48.22 -22.78
CA LEU A 5 -40.15 -46.81 -22.39
C LEU A 5 -38.96 -46.41 -21.50
N LYS A 6 -38.29 -45.31 -21.83
CA LYS A 6 -37.28 -44.64 -20.99
C LYS A 6 -37.96 -43.65 -20.05
N VAL A 7 -37.81 -43.84 -18.75
CA VAL A 7 -38.13 -42.82 -17.73
C VAL A 7 -36.81 -42.34 -17.12
N LYS A 8 -36.56 -41.03 -17.24
CA LYS A 8 -35.48 -40.30 -16.55
C LYS A 8 -35.89 -40.13 -15.09
N ASN A 9 -35.11 -40.69 -14.16
CA ASN A 9 -35.17 -40.27 -12.76
C ASN A 9 -34.15 -39.16 -12.54
N VAL A 10 -34.67 -37.96 -12.27
CA VAL A 10 -33.93 -36.85 -11.70
C VAL A 10 -33.80 -37.12 -10.21
N ASN A 11 -32.58 -37.14 -9.67
CA ASN A 11 -32.36 -37.00 -8.24
C ASN A 11 -31.40 -35.84 -8.02
N MET A 12 -31.94 -34.77 -7.43
CA MET A 12 -31.19 -33.62 -6.94
C MET A 12 -30.66 -33.99 -5.55
N SER A 13 -29.34 -34.05 -5.38
CA SER A 13 -28.69 -34.04 -4.07
C SER A 13 -27.59 -33.00 -4.08
N MET A 14 -27.79 -31.96 -3.27
CA MET A 14 -26.78 -30.94 -2.98
C MET A 14 -25.56 -31.59 -2.31
N GLY A 15 -24.37 -31.27 -2.79
CA GLY A 15 -23.11 -31.73 -2.21
C GLY A 15 -21.92 -30.98 -2.81
N ALA A 16 -21.50 -29.94 -2.09
CA ALA A 16 -20.22 -29.22 -2.17
C ALA A 16 -19.46 -29.27 -3.52
N LYS A 17 -19.54 -28.18 -4.29
CA LYS A 17 -18.47 -27.82 -5.22
C LYS A 17 -17.22 -27.52 -4.39
N SER A 18 -16.41 -28.56 -4.15
CA SER A 18 -15.01 -28.40 -3.77
C SER A 18 -14.35 -27.62 -4.91
N LYS A 19 -14.25 -26.30 -4.72
CA LYS A 19 -13.42 -25.45 -5.56
C LYS A 19 -12.02 -26.04 -5.42
N ARG A 20 -11.55 -26.69 -6.49
CA ARG A 20 -10.15 -27.05 -6.67
C ARG A 20 -9.33 -25.91 -6.10
N ALA A 21 -8.65 -26.18 -5.00
CA ALA A 21 -7.70 -25.26 -4.41
C ALA A 21 -6.82 -24.79 -5.55
N ARG A 22 -6.83 -23.49 -5.84
CA ARG A 22 -5.72 -22.87 -6.54
C ARG A 22 -4.55 -23.15 -5.62
N VAL A 23 -3.75 -24.15 -5.99
CA VAL A 23 -2.40 -24.30 -5.46
C VAL A 23 -1.75 -22.97 -5.82
N SER A 24 -1.70 -22.10 -4.83
CA SER A 24 -0.99 -20.84 -4.90
C SER A 24 0.46 -21.26 -4.91
N ASP A 25 1.00 -21.42 -6.10
CA ASP A 25 2.39 -21.79 -6.36
C ASP A 25 3.29 -20.57 -6.05
N CYS A 26 3.12 -19.98 -4.86
CA CYS A 26 3.76 -18.73 -4.46
C CYS A 26 5.23 -18.91 -4.06
N CYS A 27 5.77 -20.12 -4.09
CA CYS A 27 7.09 -20.41 -3.56
C CYS A 27 7.79 -21.46 -4.43
N GLY A 28 7.93 -21.17 -5.72
CA GLY A 28 8.53 -22.09 -6.67
C GLY A 28 9.45 -21.41 -7.69
N HIS A 29 10.75 -21.66 -7.51
CA HIS A 29 11.79 -21.73 -8.56
C HIS A 29 12.56 -20.43 -8.89
N GLY A 30 13.73 -20.30 -8.25
CA GLY A 30 14.82 -19.41 -8.67
C GLY A 30 15.59 -18.86 -7.47
N HIS A 31 16.87 -19.19 -7.36
CA HIS A 31 17.80 -18.76 -6.29
C HIS A 31 18.10 -17.25 -6.29
N LYS A 32 17.08 -16.40 -6.16
CA LYS A 32 17.25 -14.98 -5.83
C LYS A 32 16.27 -14.66 -4.71
N ASP A 33 16.78 -14.13 -3.62
CA ASP A 33 15.98 -13.69 -2.49
C ASP A 33 15.03 -12.58 -2.98
N ASN A 34 13.73 -12.85 -2.97
CA ASN A 34 12.70 -11.90 -3.40
C ASN A 34 12.77 -10.59 -2.58
N ALA A 35 13.28 -10.64 -1.36
CA ALA A 35 13.50 -9.44 -0.54
C ALA A 35 14.55 -8.51 -1.16
N VAL A 36 15.57 -9.02 -1.87
CA VAL A 36 16.57 -8.18 -2.56
C VAL A 36 15.89 -7.37 -3.67
N ALA A 37 15.07 -8.03 -4.49
CA ALA A 37 14.31 -7.34 -5.53
C ALA A 37 13.32 -6.33 -4.92
N GLY A 38 12.63 -6.71 -3.84
CA GLY A 38 11.73 -5.82 -3.10
C GLY A 38 12.43 -4.60 -2.50
N ILE A 39 13.65 -4.74 -1.99
CA ILE A 39 14.45 -3.60 -1.47
C ILE A 39 14.88 -2.68 -2.61
N GLN A 40 15.28 -3.23 -3.76
CA GLN A 40 15.64 -2.43 -4.94
C GLN A 40 14.43 -1.66 -5.50
N GLU A 41 13.26 -2.30 -5.51
CA GLU A 41 11.99 -1.66 -5.84
C GLU A 41 11.66 -0.55 -4.86
N ALA A 42 11.70 -0.84 -3.55
CA ALA A 42 11.46 0.15 -2.51
C ALA A 42 12.38 1.37 -2.64
N GLY A 43 13.67 1.14 -2.89
CA GLY A 43 14.64 2.22 -3.12
C GLY A 43 14.28 3.11 -4.30
N ARG A 44 13.86 2.52 -5.43
CA ARG A 44 13.42 3.26 -6.62
C ARG A 44 12.14 4.05 -6.36
N GLU A 45 11.15 3.45 -5.72
CA GLU A 45 9.89 4.14 -5.43
C GLU A 45 10.04 5.27 -4.41
N LEU A 46 10.81 5.05 -3.35
CA LEU A 46 11.13 6.10 -2.38
C LEU A 46 11.94 7.22 -3.03
N SER A 47 12.90 6.91 -3.91
CA SER A 47 13.63 7.94 -4.68
C SER A 47 12.68 8.78 -5.53
N ASN A 48 11.79 8.15 -6.28
CA ASN A 48 10.78 8.85 -7.09
C ASN A 48 9.87 9.75 -6.22
N PHE A 49 9.51 9.29 -5.01
CA PHE A 49 8.75 10.11 -4.07
C PHE A 49 9.55 11.34 -3.62
N PHE A 50 10.81 11.18 -3.21
CA PHE A 50 11.66 12.30 -2.83
C PHE A 50 11.95 13.25 -3.99
N ASP A 51 12.05 12.76 -5.22
CA ASP A 51 12.19 13.59 -6.41
C ASP A 51 10.95 14.46 -6.64
N LYS A 52 9.74 13.94 -6.41
CA LYS A 52 8.51 14.77 -6.44
C LYS A 52 8.53 15.89 -5.40
N LEU A 53 9.18 15.68 -4.25
CA LEU A 53 9.29 16.69 -3.19
C LEU A 53 10.31 17.78 -3.50
N GLN A 54 11.16 17.63 -4.52
CA GLN A 54 12.00 18.74 -5.01
C GLN A 54 11.15 19.87 -5.59
N MET A 55 9.92 19.58 -6.04
CA MET A 55 8.95 20.60 -6.43
C MET A 55 8.38 21.30 -5.18
N GLU A 56 8.55 22.61 -5.10
CA GLU A 56 8.12 23.43 -3.95
C GLU A 56 6.65 23.22 -3.60
N ALA A 57 5.76 23.16 -4.61
CA ALA A 57 4.34 22.94 -4.41
C ALA A 57 4.03 21.62 -3.69
N ASN A 58 4.76 20.54 -4.00
CA ASN A 58 4.58 19.24 -3.35
C ASN A 58 5.16 19.24 -1.94
N ALA A 59 6.34 19.84 -1.73
CA ALA A 59 6.93 20.00 -0.41
C ALA A 59 6.02 20.81 0.53
N ALA A 60 5.52 21.96 0.06
CA ALA A 60 4.59 22.79 0.80
C ALA A 60 3.30 22.04 1.16
N ARG A 61 2.76 21.26 0.21
CA ARG A 61 1.58 20.42 0.42
C ARG A 61 1.83 19.35 1.48
N LEU A 62 2.99 18.69 1.47
CA LEU A 62 3.37 17.70 2.47
C LEU A 62 3.54 18.33 3.87
N VAL A 63 4.29 19.43 3.96
CA VAL A 63 4.50 20.17 5.23
C VAL A 63 3.16 20.56 5.86
N ARG A 64 2.25 21.12 5.05
CA ARG A 64 0.92 21.48 5.50
C ARG A 64 0.13 20.26 5.96
N ALA A 65 0.17 19.17 5.20
CA ALA A 65 -0.53 17.95 5.55
C ALA A 65 -0.04 17.37 6.90
N ILE A 66 1.27 17.39 7.17
CA ILE A 66 1.83 16.96 8.46
C ILE A 66 1.37 17.86 9.60
N ARG A 67 1.47 19.19 9.44
CA ARG A 67 1.04 20.17 10.46
C ARG A 67 -0.45 20.07 10.78
N CYS A 68 -1.27 19.85 9.76
CA CYS A 68 -2.73 19.73 9.85
C CYS A 68 -3.20 18.29 10.12
N ARG A 69 -2.29 17.32 10.28
CA ARG A 69 -2.61 15.89 10.47
C ARG A 69 -3.54 15.31 9.39
N SER A 70 -3.37 15.76 8.15
CA SER A 70 -4.19 15.32 7.02
C SER A 70 -3.63 14.03 6.42
N LYS A 71 -4.13 12.90 6.93
CA LYS A 71 -3.79 11.55 6.45
C LYS A 71 -3.99 11.41 4.93
N ARG A 72 -5.17 11.80 4.45
CA ARG A 72 -5.56 11.69 3.04
C ARG A 72 -4.55 12.35 2.11
N VAL A 73 -4.13 13.58 2.40
CA VAL A 73 -3.19 14.30 1.53
C VAL A 73 -1.81 13.64 1.50
N ILE A 74 -1.36 13.07 2.62
CA ILE A 74 -0.08 12.38 2.69
C ILE A 74 -0.13 11.08 1.88
N GLU A 75 -1.20 10.30 2.02
CA GLU A 75 -1.39 9.05 1.27
C GLU A 75 -1.58 9.32 -0.23
N ASP A 76 -2.33 10.36 -0.60
CA ASP A 76 -2.46 10.80 -2.00
C ASP A 76 -1.11 11.21 -2.63
N LEU A 77 -0.15 11.71 -1.83
CA LEU A 77 1.19 12.09 -2.29
C LEU A 77 2.14 10.88 -2.41
N LEU A 78 2.03 9.92 -1.49
CA LEU A 78 2.90 8.75 -1.42
C LEU A 78 2.50 7.66 -2.41
N GLY A 79 1.20 7.44 -2.60
CA GLY A 79 0.66 6.35 -3.43
C GLY A 79 -0.01 5.25 -2.60
N PRO A 80 -0.61 4.27 -3.28
CA PRO A 80 -1.51 3.27 -2.67
C PRO A 80 -0.80 2.28 -1.75
N ASP A 81 0.51 2.08 -1.92
CA ASP A 81 1.29 1.10 -1.17
C ASP A 81 1.84 1.64 0.16
N CYS A 82 1.58 2.92 0.43
CA CYS A 82 1.97 3.61 1.65
C CYS A 82 0.75 4.03 2.47
N GLN A 83 0.85 3.90 3.79
CA GLN A 83 -0.18 4.35 4.72
C GLN A 83 0.41 5.17 5.86
N VAL A 84 -0.37 6.15 6.32
CA VAL A 84 -0.07 6.86 7.56
C VAL A 84 -0.47 6.00 8.75
N VAL A 85 0.51 5.66 9.58
CA VAL A 85 0.33 4.88 10.81
C VAL A 85 -0.19 5.79 11.92
N CYS A 86 0.51 6.89 12.20
CA CYS A 86 0.10 7.86 13.21
C CYS A 86 0.76 9.23 13.02
N PHE A 87 0.16 10.23 13.66
CA PHE A 87 0.77 11.55 13.86
C PHE A 87 1.23 11.68 15.29
N PHE A 88 2.41 12.27 15.49
CA PHE A 88 2.97 12.49 16.82
C PHE A 88 3.75 13.81 16.87
N ARG A 89 4.12 14.24 18.07
CA ARG A 89 4.98 15.41 18.29
C ARG A 89 6.33 14.94 18.81
N GLN A 90 7.40 15.55 18.31
CA GLN A 90 8.74 15.35 18.84
C GLN A 90 9.32 16.73 19.16
N GLY A 91 9.14 17.17 20.41
CA GLY A 91 9.50 18.53 20.84
C GLY A 91 8.85 19.61 19.96
N ARG A 92 9.67 20.38 19.25
CA ARG A 92 9.25 21.48 18.36
C ARG A 92 8.86 21.03 16.94
N TYR A 93 8.70 19.72 16.72
CA TYR A 93 8.37 19.15 15.42
C TYR A 93 7.00 18.45 15.44
N SER A 94 6.25 18.61 14.35
CA SER A 94 5.10 17.78 14.00
C SER A 94 5.60 16.65 13.11
N CYS A 95 5.33 15.41 13.49
CA CYS A 95 5.82 14.25 12.79
C CYS A 95 4.68 13.34 12.33
N VAL A 96 4.94 12.60 11.27
CA VAL A 96 4.09 11.52 10.77
C VAL A 96 4.92 10.27 10.62
N ARG A 97 4.38 9.13 11.08
CA ARG A 97 4.95 7.80 10.81
C ARG A 97 4.24 7.19 9.61
N ILE A 98 5.01 6.81 8.61
CA ILE A 98 4.53 6.23 7.36
C ILE A 98 5.05 4.79 7.29
N ALA A 99 4.20 3.87 6.85
CA ALA A 99 4.59 2.50 6.53
C ALA A 99 4.23 2.22 5.07
N CYS A 100 5.22 1.76 4.30
CA CYS A 100 5.05 1.34 2.92
C CYS A 100 5.41 -0.13 2.76
N VAL A 101 4.78 -0.79 1.81
CA VAL A 101 4.98 -2.21 1.50
C VAL A 101 5.40 -2.35 0.04
N PHE A 102 6.40 -3.19 -0.22
CA PHE A 102 6.98 -3.39 -1.56
C PHE A 102 7.20 -4.88 -1.83
N GLY A 103 7.41 -5.24 -3.10
CA GLY A 103 7.60 -6.62 -3.55
C GLY A 103 6.31 -7.33 -3.93
N SER A 104 6.43 -8.38 -4.77
CA SER A 104 5.31 -9.10 -5.38
C SER A 104 4.38 -9.81 -4.38
N CYS A 105 4.79 -9.96 -3.12
CA CYS A 105 3.99 -10.53 -2.03
C CYS A 105 4.16 -9.78 -0.69
N CYS A 106 4.38 -8.46 -0.70
CA CYS A 106 4.63 -7.68 0.52
C CYS A 106 5.92 -8.09 1.26
N ASP A 107 6.93 -8.54 0.51
CA ASP A 107 8.18 -9.10 1.05
C ASP A 107 8.98 -8.09 1.87
N VAL A 108 8.78 -6.79 1.60
CA VAL A 108 9.50 -5.70 2.26
C VAL A 108 8.52 -4.70 2.84
N ARG A 109 8.71 -4.37 4.11
CA ARG A 109 8.00 -3.27 4.78
C ARG A 109 9.00 -2.24 5.28
N ILE A 110 8.87 -1.01 4.82
CA ILE A 110 9.68 0.13 5.28
C ILE A 110 8.80 1.05 6.11
N THR A 111 9.27 1.42 7.29
CA THR A 111 8.62 2.43 8.15
C THR A 111 9.60 3.57 8.36
N PHE A 112 9.14 4.79 8.15
CA PHE A 112 9.95 5.99 8.35
C PHE A 112 9.10 7.13 8.90
N ASP A 113 9.78 8.07 9.55
CA ASP A 113 9.17 9.24 10.14
C ASP A 113 9.58 10.49 9.36
N ILE A 114 8.63 11.37 9.05
CA ILE A 114 8.91 12.70 8.53
C ILE A 114 8.50 13.72 9.59
N CYS A 115 9.46 14.53 10.02
CA CYS A 115 9.27 15.58 11.02
C CYS A 115 9.50 16.95 10.40
N VAL A 116 8.54 17.86 10.59
CA VAL A 116 8.64 19.26 10.15
C VAL A 116 8.48 20.18 11.35
N SER A 117 9.13 21.34 11.32
CA SER A 117 8.99 22.32 12.39
C SER A 117 7.52 22.71 12.60
N ASN A 118 7.16 22.90 13.86
CA ASN A 118 5.85 23.40 14.22
C ASN A 118 5.56 24.71 13.48
N GLY A 119 4.34 24.86 13.01
CA GLY A 119 3.89 26.06 12.31
C GLY A 119 2.38 26.04 12.16
N PRO A 120 1.79 27.17 11.71
CA PRO A 120 0.35 27.27 11.57
C PRO A 120 -0.17 26.26 10.55
N CYS A 121 -1.37 25.74 10.84
CA CYS A 121 -2.19 25.02 9.88
C CYS A 121 -3.14 26.04 9.25
N GLY A 122 -2.71 26.71 8.18
CA GLY A 122 -3.50 27.76 7.52
C GLY A 122 -3.12 27.94 6.05
N PRO A 123 -3.98 28.58 5.23
CA PRO A 123 -3.75 28.77 3.80
C PRO A 123 -2.60 29.75 3.48
N ASN A 124 -2.13 30.53 4.46
CA ASN A 124 -1.08 31.53 4.26
C ASN A 124 0.31 30.96 4.59
N LEU A 125 0.78 30.00 3.79
CA LEU A 125 2.22 29.77 3.64
C LEU A 125 2.68 30.63 2.45
N THR A 126 2.83 31.93 2.67
CA THR A 126 3.63 32.77 1.78
C THR A 126 5.09 32.40 2.03
N PHE A 127 5.69 31.70 1.07
CA PHE A 127 7.14 31.55 1.00
C PHE A 127 7.67 32.87 0.47
N ASN A 128 8.38 33.62 1.32
CA ASN A 128 9.16 34.79 0.92
C ASN A 128 10.51 34.36 0.36
#